data_AF-A0A840PNF4-F1
#
_entry.id   AF-A0A840PNF4-F1
#
_cell.length_a   1.000
_cell.length_b   1.000
_cell.length_c   1.000
_cell.angle_alpha   90.00
_cell.angle_beta   90.00
_cell.angle_gamma   90.00
#
_symmetry.space_group_name_H-M   'P 1'
#
loop_
_entity.id
_entity.type
_entity.pdbx_description
1 polymer ?
#
loop_
_entity_poly.entity_id
_entity_poly.type
_entity_poly.pdbx_seq_one_letter_code
_entity_poly.pdbx_strand_id
1 'polypeptide(L)'
;MTLGRSLAVLAAANVLNNRVAPRFAPLTSAVATALLVTMARRSGLTWSDLGFARPARGAALGGALAAGVVAVYTAGIALPATRRFFRDERALALSRARVLEEALLQVPIGTVLLEEVGFRGVLYAQVARSHGPAAATAVSSACFGLWHILPAIDMAAANPALGGLAAGEGVEEAPGDPTADPPQQPADLPPAPTAHLSAPADLPPDLFGHFSASADLPPVPTSPLSAPADPPPTGAASTDAAPADALSTDAASAGALPTDAAPADASAVVGAAGAPTVAAPAVAAARAQGAGAAAPGRLDLVRVVAGSVVATAAAGVLFCELRRRGGLLAPSLLHTATNSLGYAFARLAAARDRAA
;
A
#
# COMPACT_ATOMS: atom_id res chain seq x y z
N MET A 1 14.08 -0.97 25.56
CA MET A 1 14.95 -0.35 24.52
C MET A 1 14.61 -0.77 23.07
N THR A 2 13.95 -1.91 22.83
CA THR A 2 13.68 -2.38 21.45
C THR A 2 12.64 -1.54 20.68
N LEU A 3 11.59 -1.06 21.37
CA LEU A 3 10.52 -0.24 20.77
C LEU A 3 11.03 1.04 20.10
N GLY A 4 11.81 1.84 20.84
CA GLY A 4 12.38 3.08 20.30
C GLY A 4 13.28 2.86 19.08
N ARG A 5 14.03 1.75 19.05
CA ARG A 5 14.86 1.39 17.89
C ARG A 5 13.99 1.02 16.68
N SER A 6 12.90 0.27 16.88
CA SER A 6 11.96 -0.05 15.79
C SER A 6 11.28 1.21 15.24
N LEU A 7 10.89 2.14 16.11
CA LEU A 7 10.34 3.44 15.70
C LEU A 7 11.38 4.26 14.92
N ALA A 8 12.64 4.25 15.32
CA ALA A 8 13.71 4.95 14.60
C ALA A 8 13.93 4.36 13.19
N VAL A 9 13.91 3.02 13.05
CA VAL A 9 14.02 2.37 11.73
C VAL A 9 12.83 2.73 10.84
N LEU A 10 11.60 2.72 11.39
CA LEU A 10 10.41 3.15 10.66
C LEU A 10 10.54 4.62 10.23
N ALA A 11 10.87 5.53 11.14
CA ALA A 11 11.03 6.95 10.81
C ALA A 11 12.09 7.17 9.71
N ALA A 12 13.23 6.50 9.80
CA ALA A 12 14.29 6.58 8.79
C ALA A 12 13.81 6.05 7.42
N ALA A 13 13.12 4.91 7.39
CA ALA A 13 12.54 4.37 6.17
C ALA A 13 11.47 5.31 5.57
N ASN A 14 10.64 5.93 6.40
CA ASN A 14 9.63 6.89 5.96
C ASN A 14 10.27 8.10 5.26
N VAL A 15 11.31 8.69 5.86
CA VAL A 15 12.05 9.81 5.26
C VAL A 15 12.75 9.38 3.98
N LEU A 16 13.37 8.21 3.97
CA LEU A 16 14.08 7.67 2.81
C LEU A 16 13.12 7.46 1.62
N ASN A 17 11.96 6.87 1.87
CA ASN A 17 10.97 6.54 0.84
C ASN A 17 10.22 7.76 0.29
N ASN A 18 10.07 8.83 1.08
CA ASN A 18 9.29 10.00 0.66
C ASN A 18 10.15 11.20 0.23
N ARG A 19 11.39 11.32 0.71
CA ARG A 19 12.19 12.55 0.50
C ARG A 19 13.54 12.32 -0.17
N VAL A 20 14.23 11.23 0.18
CA VAL A 20 15.64 11.05 -0.23
C VAL A 20 15.77 10.15 -1.44
N ALA A 21 15.11 8.99 -1.45
CA ALA A 21 15.25 7.97 -2.47
C ALA A 21 13.91 7.30 -2.87
N PRO A 22 12.87 8.04 -3.30
CA PRO A 22 11.54 7.46 -3.57
C PRO A 22 11.53 6.34 -4.62
N ARG A 23 12.44 6.40 -5.60
CA ARG A 23 12.61 5.37 -6.62
C ARG A 23 13.12 4.03 -6.07
N PHE A 24 13.80 4.06 -4.92
CA PHE A 24 14.36 2.88 -4.28
C PHE A 24 13.50 2.39 -3.10
N ALA A 25 12.25 2.84 -3.00
CA ALA A 25 11.34 2.43 -1.92
C ALA A 25 11.19 0.90 -1.78
N PRO A 26 11.15 0.08 -2.86
CA PRO A 26 11.08 -1.37 -2.70
C PRO A 26 12.30 -1.94 -1.98
N LEU A 27 13.50 -1.53 -2.37
CA LEU A 27 14.74 -1.99 -1.76
C LEU A 27 14.85 -1.56 -0.29
N THR A 28 14.65 -0.27 -0.05
CA THR A 28 14.77 0.33 1.29
C THR A 28 13.70 -0.21 2.24
N SER A 29 12.48 -0.47 1.75
CA SER A 29 11.42 -1.13 2.51
C SER A 29 11.72 -2.58 2.82
N ALA A 30 12.28 -3.33 1.88
CA ALA A 30 12.72 -4.70 2.11
C ALA A 30 13.84 -4.77 3.17
N VAL A 31 14.83 -3.88 3.09
CA VAL A 31 15.93 -3.78 4.07
C VAL A 31 15.39 -3.38 5.46
N ALA A 32 14.54 -2.37 5.54
CA ALA A 32 13.93 -1.95 6.80
C ALA A 32 13.08 -3.07 7.42
N THR A 33 12.32 -3.79 6.60
CA THR A 33 11.52 -4.95 7.03
C THR A 33 12.42 -6.04 7.61
N ALA A 34 13.48 -6.42 6.89
CA ALA A 34 14.43 -7.43 7.35
C ALA A 34 15.05 -7.03 8.69
N LEU A 35 15.50 -5.77 8.82
CA LEU A 35 16.07 -5.24 10.06
C LEU A 35 15.07 -5.29 11.22
N LEU A 36 13.83 -4.85 11.01
CA LEU A 36 12.76 -4.87 12.01
C LEU A 36 12.46 -6.30 12.47
N VAL A 37 12.34 -7.25 11.53
CA VAL A 37 12.11 -8.66 11.83
C VAL A 37 13.29 -9.23 12.60
N THR A 38 14.54 -9.01 12.18
CA THR A 38 15.73 -9.48 12.89
C THR A 38 15.78 -8.93 14.33
N MET A 39 15.50 -7.64 14.53
CA MET A 39 15.43 -7.05 15.86
C MET A 39 14.33 -7.68 16.72
N ALA A 40 13.15 -7.90 16.15
CA ALA A 40 12.03 -8.54 16.83
C ALA A 40 12.38 -9.98 17.25
N ARG A 41 12.93 -10.78 16.33
CA ARG A 41 13.34 -12.18 16.58
C ARG A 41 14.45 -12.26 17.63
N ARG A 42 15.45 -11.38 17.58
CA ARG A 42 16.51 -11.28 18.60
C ARG A 42 15.99 -10.86 19.98
N SER A 43 14.82 -10.21 20.04
CA SER A 43 14.15 -9.87 21.29
C SER A 43 13.20 -10.96 21.81
N GLY A 44 13.17 -12.13 21.16
CA GLY A 44 12.38 -13.30 21.58
C GLY A 44 10.97 -13.40 21.00
N LEU A 45 10.53 -12.46 20.16
CA LEU A 45 9.20 -12.55 19.52
C LEU A 45 9.18 -13.63 18.45
N THR A 46 8.24 -14.57 18.50
CA THR A 46 8.08 -15.68 17.56
C THR A 46 7.45 -15.25 16.23
N TRP A 47 7.51 -16.10 15.20
CA TRP A 47 6.76 -15.88 13.95
C TRP A 47 5.25 -15.78 14.19
N SER A 48 4.74 -16.49 15.19
CA SER A 48 3.35 -16.40 15.63
C SER A 48 3.02 -15.03 16.22
N ASP A 49 3.91 -14.48 17.06
CA ASP A 49 3.76 -13.13 17.62
C ASP A 49 3.79 -12.07 16.54
N LEU A 50 4.62 -12.25 15.51
CA LEU A 50 4.65 -11.36 14.35
C LEU A 50 3.42 -11.51 13.46
N GLY A 51 2.57 -12.53 13.67
CA GLY A 51 1.31 -12.70 12.94
C GLY A 51 1.37 -13.66 11.75
N PHE A 52 2.42 -14.49 11.63
CA PHE A 52 2.58 -15.46 10.54
C PHE A 52 1.97 -16.85 10.82
N ALA A 53 1.29 -17.05 11.95
CA ALA A 53 0.80 -18.37 12.37
C ALA A 53 -0.42 -18.91 11.59
N ARG A 54 -1.17 -18.07 10.86
CA ARG A 54 -2.47 -18.46 10.26
C ARG A 54 -2.57 -18.16 8.76
N PRO A 55 -1.62 -18.62 7.92
CA PRO A 55 -1.56 -18.24 6.52
C PRO A 55 -2.83 -18.60 5.75
N ALA A 56 -3.39 -19.81 5.91
CA ALA A 56 -4.60 -20.22 5.19
C ALA A 56 -5.83 -19.36 5.54
N ARG A 57 -6.06 -19.09 6.83
CA ARG A 57 -7.15 -18.22 7.28
C ARG A 57 -6.94 -16.77 6.84
N GLY A 58 -5.69 -16.31 6.87
CA GLY A 58 -5.30 -14.99 6.39
C GLY A 58 -5.55 -14.84 4.89
N ALA A 59 -5.19 -15.85 4.09
CA ALA A 59 -5.44 -15.89 2.66
C ALA A 59 -6.94 -15.90 2.34
N ALA A 60 -7.74 -16.71 3.05
CA ALA A 60 -9.18 -16.77 2.85
C ALA A 60 -9.86 -15.43 3.17
N LEU A 61 -9.57 -14.85 4.34
CA LEU A 61 -10.14 -13.56 4.76
C LEU A 61 -9.66 -12.41 3.86
N GLY A 62 -8.36 -12.33 3.61
CA GLY A 62 -7.77 -11.30 2.76
C GLY A 62 -8.22 -11.40 1.31
N GLY A 63 -8.34 -12.62 0.77
CA GLY A 63 -8.85 -12.87 -0.57
C GLY A 63 -10.32 -12.49 -0.72
N ALA A 64 -11.17 -12.84 0.26
CA ALA A 64 -12.58 -12.43 0.27
C ALA A 64 -12.72 -10.89 0.30
N LEU A 65 -11.92 -10.21 1.12
CA LEU A 65 -11.90 -8.75 1.20
C LEU A 65 -11.38 -8.12 -0.10
N ALA A 66 -10.32 -8.66 -0.71
CA ALA A 66 -9.81 -8.23 -2.00
C ALA A 66 -10.85 -8.41 -3.12
N ALA A 67 -11.59 -9.51 -3.13
CA ALA A 67 -12.71 -9.72 -4.04
C ALA A 67 -13.84 -8.67 -3.80
N GLY A 68 -14.11 -8.32 -2.55
CA GLY A 68 -15.00 -7.22 -2.19
C GLY A 68 -14.55 -5.87 -2.77
N VAL A 69 -13.25 -5.55 -2.69
CA VAL A 69 -12.68 -4.33 -3.31
C VAL A 69 -12.90 -4.34 -4.82
N VAL A 70 -12.62 -5.46 -5.50
CA VAL A 70 -12.89 -5.62 -6.93
C VAL A 70 -14.36 -5.38 -7.25
N ALA A 71 -15.28 -5.94 -6.46
CA ALA A 71 -16.71 -5.76 -6.64
C ALA A 71 -17.15 -4.30 -6.47
N VAL A 72 -16.66 -3.62 -5.43
CA VAL A 72 -16.93 -2.19 -5.19
C VAL A 72 -16.41 -1.33 -6.34
N TYR A 73 -15.19 -1.57 -6.82
CA TYR A 73 -14.61 -0.79 -7.91
C TYR A 73 -15.34 -1.07 -9.24
N THR A 74 -15.74 -2.32 -9.47
CA THR A 74 -16.53 -2.70 -10.65
C THR A 74 -17.89 -2.01 -10.64
N ALA A 75 -18.60 -2.02 -9.51
CA ALA A 75 -19.85 -1.29 -9.36
C ALA A 75 -19.65 0.22 -9.56
N GLY A 76 -18.59 0.79 -8.98
CA GLY A 76 -18.26 2.21 -9.10
C GLY A 76 -17.98 2.67 -10.54
N ILE A 77 -17.36 1.84 -11.38
CA ILE A 77 -17.20 2.16 -12.81
C ILE A 77 -18.50 1.93 -13.59
N ALA A 78 -19.30 0.91 -13.22
CA ALA A 78 -20.56 0.64 -13.89
C ALA A 78 -21.54 1.82 -13.77
N LEU A 79 -21.62 2.43 -12.59
CA LEU A 79 -22.49 3.57 -12.30
C LEU A 79 -21.92 4.89 -12.89
N PRO A 80 -22.61 5.57 -13.83
CA PRO A 80 -22.12 6.81 -14.44
C PRO A 80 -21.82 7.92 -13.43
N ALA A 81 -22.66 8.05 -12.38
CA ALA A 81 -22.52 9.08 -11.35
C ALA A 81 -21.19 8.99 -10.56
N THR A 82 -20.59 7.79 -10.49
CA THR A 82 -19.37 7.55 -9.72
C THR A 82 -18.11 7.48 -10.58
N ARG A 83 -18.22 7.44 -11.92
CA ARG A 83 -17.06 7.31 -12.83
C ARG A 83 -16.02 8.41 -12.67
N ARG A 84 -16.46 9.64 -12.37
CA ARG A 84 -15.55 10.78 -12.15
C ARG A 84 -14.52 10.52 -11.04
N PHE A 85 -14.86 9.70 -10.04
CA PHE A 85 -13.95 9.35 -8.94
C PHE A 85 -12.86 8.35 -9.34
N PHE A 86 -13.00 7.68 -10.49
CA PHE A 86 -12.02 6.72 -11.01
C PHE A 86 -11.10 7.34 -12.08
N ARG A 87 -11.33 8.60 -12.47
CA ARG A 87 -10.47 9.30 -13.43
C ARG A 87 -9.26 9.89 -12.71
N ASP A 88 -8.18 9.11 -12.64
CA ASP A 88 -6.88 9.61 -12.18
C ASP A 88 -5.96 9.88 -13.37
N GLU A 89 -5.91 11.14 -13.80
CA GLU A 89 -5.05 11.58 -14.91
C GLU A 89 -3.57 11.23 -14.69
N ARG A 90 -3.11 11.14 -13.43
CA ARG A 90 -1.74 10.75 -13.12
C ARG A 90 -1.52 9.27 -13.43
N ALA A 91 -2.48 8.42 -13.09
CA ALA A 91 -2.43 7.00 -13.43
C ALA A 91 -2.55 6.78 -14.96
N LEU A 92 -3.30 7.64 -15.65
CA LEU A 92 -3.43 7.61 -17.11
C LEU A 92 -2.19 8.12 -17.85
N ALA A 93 -1.43 9.06 -17.25
CA ALA A 93 -0.17 9.57 -17.78
C ALA A 93 0.98 8.56 -17.72
N LEU A 94 0.87 7.50 -16.90
CA LEU A 94 1.88 6.45 -16.80
C LEU A 94 1.80 5.46 -17.97
N SER A 95 2.97 4.97 -18.41
CA SER A 95 3.03 3.85 -19.35
C SER A 95 2.42 2.57 -18.75
N ARG A 96 1.95 1.65 -19.59
CA ARG A 96 1.39 0.36 -19.13
C ARG A 96 2.38 -0.42 -18.27
N ALA A 97 3.63 -0.44 -18.69
CA ALA A 97 4.72 -1.10 -17.97
C ALA A 97 4.93 -0.46 -16.60
N ARG A 98 4.91 0.88 -16.51
CA ARG A 98 5.05 1.58 -15.24
C ARG A 98 3.86 1.32 -14.31
N VAL A 99 2.63 1.28 -14.82
CA VAL A 99 1.46 0.92 -14.02
C VAL A 99 1.59 -0.50 -13.44
N LEU A 100 2.08 -1.46 -14.22
CA LEU A 100 2.34 -2.82 -13.72
C LEU A 100 3.46 -2.84 -12.70
N GLU A 101 4.56 -2.12 -12.92
CA GLU A 101 5.65 -1.95 -11.95
C GLU A 101 5.13 -1.38 -10.63
N GLU A 102 4.31 -0.33 -10.69
CA GLU A 102 3.70 0.30 -9.51
C GLU A 102 2.80 -0.71 -8.77
N ALA A 103 1.86 -1.32 -9.49
CA ALA A 103 0.84 -2.20 -8.90
C ALA A 103 1.41 -3.54 -8.38
N LEU A 104 2.47 -4.07 -8.99
CA LEU A 104 3.00 -5.41 -8.69
C LEU A 104 4.31 -5.41 -7.89
N LEU A 105 5.08 -4.32 -7.92
CA LEU A 105 6.36 -4.23 -7.22
C LEU A 105 6.38 -3.07 -6.22
N GLN A 106 6.13 -1.84 -6.67
CA GLN A 106 6.23 -0.66 -5.81
C GLN A 106 5.25 -0.71 -4.65
N VAL A 107 3.98 -1.01 -4.92
CA VAL A 107 2.94 -1.07 -3.88
C VAL A 107 3.17 -2.28 -2.97
N PRO A 108 3.28 -3.53 -3.46
CA PRO A 108 3.38 -4.67 -2.56
C PRO A 108 4.67 -4.66 -1.72
N ILE A 109 5.81 -4.26 -2.30
CA ILE A 109 7.11 -4.33 -1.63
C ILE A 109 7.52 -2.98 -1.04
N GLY A 110 7.38 -1.91 -1.80
CA GLY A 110 7.78 -0.56 -1.36
C GLY A 110 6.83 0.09 -0.36
N THR A 111 5.61 -0.44 -0.21
CA THR A 111 4.58 0.09 0.71
C THR A 111 4.08 -0.99 1.66
N VAL A 112 3.34 -1.97 1.13
CA VAL A 112 2.56 -2.92 1.96
C VAL A 112 3.46 -3.79 2.84
N LEU A 113 4.55 -4.32 2.30
CA LEU A 113 5.45 -5.20 3.05
C LEU A 113 5.97 -4.52 4.33
N LEU A 114 6.54 -3.32 4.20
CA LEU A 114 7.08 -2.60 5.35
C LEU A 114 5.98 -2.17 6.31
N GLU A 115 4.85 -1.70 5.78
CA GLU A 115 3.78 -1.19 6.63
C GLU A 115 3.10 -2.30 7.44
N GLU A 116 2.76 -3.42 6.81
CA GLU A 116 2.12 -4.52 7.53
C GLU A 116 3.09 -5.20 8.51
N VAL A 117 4.31 -5.52 8.06
CA VAL A 117 5.28 -6.19 8.93
C VAL A 117 5.78 -5.24 10.02
N GLY A 118 6.00 -3.97 9.71
CA GLY A 118 6.49 -2.97 10.65
C GLY A 118 5.47 -2.61 11.72
N PHE A 119 4.25 -2.20 11.31
CA PHE A 119 3.23 -1.71 12.24
C PHE A 119 2.41 -2.85 12.86
N ARG A 120 1.88 -3.76 12.04
CA ARG A 120 0.95 -4.83 12.50
C ARG A 120 1.69 -6.09 12.96
N GLY A 121 2.92 -6.29 12.50
CA GLY A 121 3.81 -7.36 12.94
C GLY A 121 4.64 -6.94 14.14
N VAL A 122 5.71 -6.19 13.90
CA VAL A 122 6.77 -5.90 14.88
C VAL A 122 6.31 -4.94 15.96
N LEU A 123 5.83 -3.74 15.61
CA LEU A 123 5.42 -2.72 16.58
C LEU A 123 4.27 -3.22 17.45
N TYR A 124 3.23 -3.78 16.81
CA TYR A 124 2.10 -4.40 17.50
C TYR A 124 2.56 -5.50 18.47
N ALA A 125 3.39 -6.46 18.03
CA ALA A 125 3.83 -7.57 18.88
C ALA A 125 4.67 -7.10 20.09
N GLN A 126 5.55 -6.11 19.89
CA GLN A 126 6.36 -5.55 20.96
C GLN A 126 5.51 -4.90 22.06
N VAL A 127 4.48 -4.14 21.68
CA VAL A 127 3.56 -3.49 22.63
C VAL A 127 2.61 -4.52 23.25
N ALA A 128 2.08 -5.45 22.45
CA ALA A 128 1.13 -6.45 22.92
C ALA A 128 1.71 -7.35 24.02
N ARG A 129 3.01 -7.67 23.92
CA ARG A 129 3.71 -8.50 24.91
C ARG A 129 3.73 -7.89 26.32
N SER A 130 3.75 -6.56 26.43
CA SER A 130 3.87 -5.87 27.73
C SER A 130 2.61 -5.11 28.16
N HIS A 131 1.75 -4.72 27.22
CA HIS A 131 0.59 -3.86 27.49
C HIS A 131 -0.72 -4.41 26.90
N GLY A 132 -0.70 -5.59 26.29
CA GLY A 132 -1.87 -6.25 25.75
C GLY A 132 -2.34 -5.72 24.38
N PRO A 133 -3.36 -6.37 23.79
CA PRO A 133 -3.79 -6.13 22.41
C PRO A 133 -4.45 -4.76 22.18
N ALA A 134 -5.12 -4.21 23.19
CA ALA A 134 -5.78 -2.90 23.09
C ALA A 134 -4.73 -1.78 22.94
N ALA A 135 -3.73 -1.74 23.83
CA ALA A 135 -2.63 -0.80 23.75
C ALA A 135 -1.83 -0.98 22.45
N ALA A 136 -1.58 -2.22 22.03
CA ALA A 136 -0.90 -2.51 20.76
C ALA A 136 -1.68 -1.96 19.55
N THR A 137 -3.01 -2.11 19.55
CA THR A 137 -3.88 -1.56 18.50
C THR A 137 -3.81 -0.05 18.49
N ALA A 138 -3.93 0.61 19.65
CA ALA A 138 -3.88 2.07 19.75
C ALA A 138 -2.53 2.64 19.30
N VAL A 139 -1.41 2.11 19.82
CA VAL A 139 -0.06 2.58 19.48
C VAL A 139 0.26 2.31 18.01
N SER A 140 0.01 1.10 17.52
CA SER A 140 0.27 0.75 16.11
C SER A 140 -0.51 1.66 15.16
N SER A 141 -1.79 1.88 15.44
CA SER A 141 -2.68 2.70 14.62
C SER A 141 -2.31 4.18 14.67
N ALA A 142 -1.97 4.73 15.84
CA ALA A 142 -1.52 6.11 15.97
C ALA A 142 -0.20 6.34 15.23
N CYS A 143 0.79 5.45 15.38
CA CYS A 143 2.05 5.54 14.64
C CYS A 143 1.84 5.39 13.13
N PHE A 144 0.89 4.55 12.71
CA PHE A 144 0.52 4.41 11.31
C PHE A 144 -0.17 5.67 10.75
N GLY A 145 -0.99 6.35 11.55
CA GLY A 145 -1.51 7.66 11.20
C GLY A 145 -0.38 8.68 10.97
N LEU A 146 0.56 8.78 11.90
CA LEU A 146 1.71 9.69 11.79
C LEU A 146 2.63 9.38 10.61
N TRP A 147 2.76 8.10 10.24
CA TRP A 147 3.52 7.66 9.06
C TRP A 147 3.04 8.32 7.76
N HIS A 148 1.76 8.70 7.69
CA HIS A 148 1.13 9.27 6.50
C HIS A 148 1.29 10.80 6.38
N ILE A 149 1.97 11.47 7.31
CA ILE A 149 2.17 12.93 7.24
C ILE A 149 2.91 13.33 5.96
N LEU A 150 4.04 12.69 5.64
CA LEU A 150 4.82 13.05 4.44
C LEU A 150 4.06 12.77 3.14
N PRO A 151 3.46 11.57 2.94
CA PRO A 151 2.57 11.33 1.81
C PRO A 151 1.42 12.33 1.70
N ALA A 152 0.77 12.70 2.81
CA ALA A 152 -0.36 13.63 2.81
C ALA A 152 0.06 15.04 2.38
N ILE A 153 1.23 15.52 2.83
CA ILE A 153 1.80 16.79 2.37
C ILE A 153 2.06 16.75 0.86
N ASP A 154 2.64 15.66 0.37
CA ASP A 154 2.95 15.50 -1.05
C ASP A 154 1.68 15.43 -1.91
N MET A 155 0.64 14.75 -1.43
CA MET A 155 -0.67 14.71 -2.06
C MET A 155 -1.35 16.09 -2.10
N ALA A 156 -1.34 16.83 -0.99
CA ALA A 156 -1.91 18.18 -0.91
C ALA A 156 -1.19 19.15 -1.86
N ALA A 157 0.14 19.05 -1.96
CA ALA A 157 0.92 19.85 -2.90
C ALA A 157 0.65 19.49 -4.37
N ALA A 158 0.28 18.25 -4.66
CA ALA A 158 0.00 17.77 -6.01
C ALA A 158 -1.45 18.00 -6.46
N ASN A 159 -2.37 18.36 -5.55
CA ASN A 159 -3.77 18.55 -5.87
C ASN A 159 -4.34 19.82 -5.17
N PRO A 160 -4.31 20.97 -5.85
CA PRO A 160 -4.87 22.22 -5.33
C PRO A 160 -6.37 22.13 -5.01
N ALA A 161 -7.12 21.28 -5.71
CA ALA A 161 -8.56 21.11 -5.50
C ALA A 161 -8.91 20.40 -4.18
N LEU A 162 -7.99 19.58 -3.62
CA LEU A 162 -8.16 19.03 -2.27
C LEU A 162 -8.03 20.11 -1.19
N GLY A 163 -7.35 21.22 -1.49
CA GLY A 163 -7.33 22.40 -0.62
C GLY A 163 -8.70 23.06 -0.49
N GLY A 164 -9.40 23.27 -1.61
CA GLY A 164 -10.73 23.90 -1.64
C GLY A 164 -11.83 23.08 -0.95
N LEU A 165 -11.83 21.75 -1.13
CA LEU A 165 -12.78 20.86 -0.44
C LEU A 165 -12.54 20.82 1.09
N ALA A 166 -11.29 20.97 1.54
CA ALA A 166 -10.94 21.08 2.96
C ALA A 166 -11.16 22.50 3.53
N ALA A 167 -11.23 23.52 2.67
CA ALA A 167 -11.57 24.89 3.03
C ALA A 167 -13.06 25.05 3.38
N GLY A 168 -13.91 24.11 2.93
CA GLY A 168 -15.37 24.20 3.07
C GLY A 168 -16.02 25.07 1.98
N GLU A 169 -15.25 25.44 0.95
CA GLU A 169 -15.77 26.09 -0.24
C GLU A 169 -16.40 24.99 -1.11
N GLY A 170 -17.73 25.04 -1.24
CA GLY A 170 -18.41 24.28 -2.29
C GLY A 170 -17.74 24.57 -3.63
N VAL A 171 -17.72 23.60 -4.53
CA VAL A 171 -17.30 23.82 -5.92
C VAL A 171 -18.27 24.85 -6.51
N GLU A 172 -17.96 26.13 -6.35
CA GLU A 172 -18.70 27.22 -6.96
C GLU A 172 -18.28 27.19 -8.42
N GLU A 173 -19.13 26.57 -9.23
CA GLU A 173 -19.10 26.68 -10.68
C GLU A 173 -19.18 28.17 -10.98
N ALA A 174 -18.04 28.78 -11.30
CA ALA A 174 -17.95 30.21 -11.53
C ALA A 174 -19.03 30.61 -12.54
N PRO A 175 -19.87 31.63 -12.25
CA PRO A 175 -20.89 32.05 -13.19
C PRO A 175 -20.21 32.46 -14.48
N GLY A 176 -20.46 31.70 -15.54
CA GLY A 176 -19.93 31.99 -16.87
C GLY A 176 -20.33 33.41 -17.24
N ASP A 177 -19.33 34.25 -17.50
CA ASP A 177 -19.53 35.59 -18.03
C ASP A 177 -20.27 35.48 -19.37
N PRO A 178 -21.54 35.94 -19.48
CA PRO A 178 -22.31 35.84 -20.71
C PRO A 178 -21.79 36.78 -21.81
N THR A 179 -20.73 37.56 -21.54
CA THR A 179 -20.09 38.47 -22.50
C THR A 179 -18.73 37.96 -23.00
N ALA A 180 -18.25 36.81 -22.52
CA ALA A 180 -17.03 36.21 -23.02
C ALA A 180 -17.28 35.50 -24.36
N ASP A 181 -16.62 35.98 -25.42
CA ASP A 181 -16.61 35.30 -26.72
C ASP A 181 -16.17 33.83 -26.55
N PRO A 182 -16.80 32.88 -27.27
CA PRO A 182 -16.40 31.48 -27.21
C PRO A 182 -14.91 31.36 -27.58
N PRO A 183 -14.15 30.45 -26.94
CA PRO A 183 -12.74 30.28 -27.24
C PRO A 183 -12.58 29.96 -28.72
N GLN A 184 -11.95 30.88 -29.45
CA GLN A 184 -11.65 30.68 -30.86
C GLN A 184 -10.75 29.45 -30.99
N GLN A 185 -11.21 28.50 -31.79
CA GLN A 185 -10.42 27.35 -32.21
C GLN A 185 -9.13 27.89 -32.86
N PRO A 186 -7.93 27.51 -32.39
CA PRO A 186 -6.69 28.07 -32.92
C PRO A 186 -6.61 27.78 -34.43
N ALA A 187 -6.66 28.85 -35.21
CA ALA A 187 -6.44 28.81 -36.65
C ALA A 187 -5.03 28.29 -36.94
N ASP A 188 -4.93 27.46 -37.97
CA ASP A 188 -3.73 26.87 -38.59
C ASP A 188 -2.39 27.45 -38.11
N LEU A 189 -1.79 26.78 -37.12
CA LEU A 189 -0.36 26.90 -36.88
C LEU A 189 0.36 26.30 -38.10
N PRO A 190 1.34 27.01 -38.71
CA PRO A 190 2.17 26.39 -39.73
C PRO A 190 2.88 25.16 -39.13
N PRO A 191 3.13 24.10 -39.91
CA PRO A 191 3.82 22.92 -39.40
C PRO A 191 5.17 23.35 -38.81
N ALA A 192 5.44 22.87 -37.60
CA ALA A 192 6.72 23.10 -36.93
C ALA A 192 7.87 22.73 -37.88
N PRO A 193 8.97 23.51 -37.92
CA PRO A 193 10.12 23.15 -38.74
C PRO A 193 10.60 21.77 -38.28
N THR A 194 10.64 20.81 -39.22
CA THR A 194 11.30 19.53 -39.03
C THR A 194 12.78 19.81 -38.81
N ALA A 195 13.19 19.92 -37.55
CA ALA A 195 14.59 19.85 -37.19
C ALA A 195 15.07 18.42 -37.50
N HIS A 196 15.69 18.26 -38.66
CA HIS A 196 16.64 17.18 -38.88
C HIS A 196 17.77 17.35 -37.85
N LEU A 197 17.65 16.66 -36.73
CA LEU A 197 18.79 16.40 -35.87
C LEU A 197 19.71 15.42 -36.61
N SER A 198 20.62 15.97 -37.38
CA SER A 198 21.87 15.28 -37.70
C SER A 198 22.51 14.84 -36.39
N ALA A 199 22.81 13.55 -36.28
CA ALA A 199 23.53 12.98 -35.15
C ALA A 199 24.84 13.75 -34.94
N PRO A 200 25.22 14.09 -33.69
CA PRO A 200 26.59 14.47 -33.41
C PRO A 200 27.47 13.24 -33.64
N ALA A 201 28.28 13.29 -34.69
CA ALA A 201 29.53 12.53 -34.73
C ALA A 201 30.41 13.03 -33.58
N ASP A 202 31.10 12.10 -32.94
CA ASP A 202 32.03 12.30 -31.81
C ASP A 202 31.41 12.32 -30.40
N LEU A 203 30.91 11.16 -29.98
CA LEU A 203 30.94 10.72 -28.58
C LEU A 203 31.64 9.35 -28.54
N PRO A 204 32.66 9.15 -27.67
CA PRO A 204 33.38 7.88 -27.60
C PRO A 204 32.42 6.75 -27.17
N PRO A 205 32.52 5.53 -27.73
CA PRO A 205 31.96 4.37 -27.06
C PRO A 205 32.69 4.24 -25.72
N ASP A 206 32.05 3.67 -24.69
CA ASP A 206 32.66 3.16 -23.42
C ASP A 206 32.04 3.67 -22.11
N LEU A 207 30.88 4.36 -22.10
CA LEU A 207 30.19 4.71 -20.83
C LEU A 207 29.00 3.80 -20.47
N PHE A 208 28.88 2.64 -21.11
CA PHE A 208 28.01 1.54 -20.70
C PHE A 208 28.79 0.23 -20.80
N GLY A 209 29.59 -0.05 -19.77
CA GLY A 209 30.27 -1.31 -19.62
C GLY A 209 29.27 -2.47 -19.51
N HIS A 210 29.30 -3.33 -20.51
CA HIS A 210 28.73 -4.66 -20.50
C HIS A 210 29.10 -5.43 -19.21
N PHE A 211 28.10 -5.98 -18.52
CA PHE A 211 28.30 -7.19 -17.72
C PHE A 211 27.67 -8.36 -18.47
N SER A 212 28.39 -8.86 -19.48
CA SER A 212 28.24 -10.24 -19.94
C SER A 212 29.22 -11.08 -19.13
N ALA A 213 28.71 -11.94 -18.26
CA ALA A 213 29.52 -12.98 -17.64
C ALA A 213 29.29 -14.30 -18.40
N SER A 214 30.09 -14.53 -19.44
CA SER A 214 30.50 -15.89 -19.79
C SER A 214 31.57 -16.29 -18.78
N ALA A 215 31.29 -17.27 -17.93
CA ALA A 215 32.29 -17.91 -17.10
C ALA A 215 32.49 -19.34 -17.64
N ASP A 216 33.59 -19.54 -18.34
CA ASP A 216 34.22 -20.86 -18.44
C ASP A 216 34.55 -21.32 -17.02
N LEU A 217 33.79 -22.31 -16.55
CA LEU A 217 34.05 -23.00 -15.28
C LEU A 217 35.18 -24.02 -15.49
N PRO A 218 36.20 -24.09 -14.61
CA PRO A 218 37.14 -25.20 -14.61
C PRO A 218 36.44 -26.52 -14.21
N PRO A 219 36.92 -27.69 -14.67
CA PRO A 219 36.25 -28.97 -14.42
C PRO A 219 36.26 -29.32 -12.93
N VAL A 220 35.07 -29.66 -12.42
CA VAL A 220 34.85 -30.17 -11.06
C VAL A 220 35.41 -31.60 -10.97
N PRO A 221 36.24 -31.94 -9.96
CA PRO A 221 36.63 -33.33 -9.74
C PRO A 221 35.43 -34.14 -9.25
N THR A 222 35.02 -35.13 -10.03
CA THR A 222 34.04 -36.14 -9.64
C THR A 222 34.69 -37.11 -8.65
N SER A 223 34.28 -37.07 -7.39
CA SER A 223 34.46 -38.18 -6.45
C SER A 223 33.09 -38.72 -6.06
N PRO A 224 32.91 -40.06 -6.00
CA PRO A 224 31.60 -40.68 -5.95
C PRO A 224 30.92 -40.48 -4.59
N LEU A 225 29.62 -40.19 -4.64
CA LEU A 225 28.70 -40.29 -3.51
C LEU A 225 28.76 -41.71 -2.91
N SER A 226 29.26 -41.83 -1.69
CA SER A 226 29.01 -43.01 -0.86
C SER A 226 27.53 -43.11 -0.54
N ALA A 227 26.97 -44.30 -0.76
CA ALA A 227 25.58 -44.64 -0.50
C ALA A 227 25.16 -44.36 0.95
N PRO A 228 23.90 -44.01 1.22
CA PRO A 228 23.39 -43.99 2.58
C PRO A 228 23.30 -45.42 3.12
N ALA A 229 23.86 -45.63 4.32
CA ALA A 229 23.77 -46.87 5.07
C ALA A 229 22.32 -47.18 5.49
N ASP A 230 21.98 -48.46 5.48
CA ASP A 230 20.66 -49.00 5.87
C ASP A 230 20.22 -48.56 7.27
N PRO A 231 18.93 -48.29 7.51
CA PRO A 231 18.38 -48.20 8.85
C PRO A 231 18.27 -49.62 9.47
N PRO A 232 18.52 -49.77 10.79
CA PRO A 232 18.33 -51.06 11.46
C PRO A 232 16.84 -51.45 11.55
N PRO A 233 16.52 -52.76 11.59
CA PRO A 233 15.14 -53.23 11.54
C PRO A 233 14.44 -53.28 12.91
N THR A 234 13.15 -52.93 12.85
CA THR A 234 11.98 -53.47 13.56
C THR A 234 11.91 -53.52 15.09
N GLY A 235 10.80 -53.00 15.62
CA GLY A 235 10.20 -53.41 16.88
C GLY A 235 8.72 -53.02 16.91
N ALA A 236 7.86 -53.96 16.54
CA ALA A 236 6.41 -53.83 16.63
C ALA A 236 5.96 -53.88 18.09
N ALA A 237 5.00 -53.01 18.46
CA ALA A 237 4.06 -53.28 19.54
C ALA A 237 2.77 -52.50 19.28
N SER A 238 1.77 -53.23 18.80
CA SER A 238 0.36 -52.89 18.87
C SER A 238 -0.09 -52.75 20.32
N THR A 239 -0.92 -51.75 20.64
CA THR A 239 -2.07 -51.95 21.54
C THR A 239 -3.18 -50.96 21.23
N ASP A 240 -4.37 -51.52 21.24
CA ASP A 240 -5.70 -50.96 21.03
C ASP A 240 -6.14 -49.92 22.07
N ALA A 241 -7.26 -49.29 21.72
CA ALA A 241 -8.35 -48.83 22.59
C ALA A 241 -8.37 -47.35 23.03
N ALA A 242 -9.17 -46.58 22.29
CA ALA A 242 -10.10 -45.59 22.85
C ALA A 242 -11.28 -46.35 23.55
N PRO A 243 -12.15 -45.73 24.39
CA PRO A 243 -12.76 -44.43 24.13
C PRO A 243 -13.08 -43.51 25.33
N ALA A 244 -13.46 -42.28 24.94
CA ALA A 244 -14.44 -41.37 25.54
C ALA A 244 -14.34 -40.99 27.03
N ASP A 245 -14.18 -39.69 27.28
CA ASP A 245 -15.00 -39.02 28.27
C ASP A 245 -15.38 -37.60 27.82
N ALA A 246 -16.67 -37.35 27.97
CA ALA A 246 -17.36 -36.11 27.65
C ALA A 246 -17.23 -35.13 28.82
N LEU A 247 -16.96 -33.86 28.53
CA LEU A 247 -17.23 -32.76 29.45
C LEU A 247 -17.80 -31.57 28.69
N SER A 248 -19.12 -31.43 28.79
CA SER A 248 -19.85 -30.19 28.57
C SER A 248 -19.45 -29.16 29.60
N THR A 249 -19.29 -27.89 29.21
CA THR A 249 -19.61 -26.78 30.11
C THR A 249 -20.20 -25.60 29.33
N ASP A 250 -21.40 -25.29 29.78
CA ASP A 250 -22.31 -24.17 29.59
C ASP A 250 -21.84 -22.87 28.91
N ALA A 251 -22.70 -22.49 27.96
CA ALA A 251 -22.93 -21.11 27.57
C ALA A 251 -23.59 -20.34 28.72
N ALA A 252 -22.95 -19.28 29.19
CA ALA A 252 -23.56 -18.26 30.03
C ALA A 252 -23.63 -16.92 29.28
N SER A 253 -24.85 -16.43 29.21
CA SER A 253 -25.35 -15.20 28.60
C SER A 253 -24.86 -13.95 29.32
N ALA A 254 -24.47 -12.93 28.55
CA ALA A 254 -24.24 -11.57 29.08
C ALA A 254 -24.72 -10.51 28.08
N GLY A 255 -25.87 -9.92 28.40
CA GLY A 255 -26.11 -8.47 28.38
C GLY A 255 -26.23 -7.76 27.03
N ALA A 256 -27.46 -7.65 26.53
CA ALA A 256 -27.87 -6.64 25.56
C ALA A 256 -27.91 -5.24 26.20
N LEU A 257 -27.38 -4.22 25.52
CA LEU A 257 -27.61 -2.78 25.74
C LEU A 257 -27.59 -2.05 24.38
N PRO A 258 -28.22 -0.87 24.26
CA PRO A 258 -29.24 -0.60 23.26
C PRO A 258 -28.73 -0.08 21.93
N THR A 259 -29.45 -0.45 20.87
CA THR A 259 -29.37 0.10 19.53
C THR A 259 -30.16 1.40 19.45
N ASP A 260 -29.47 2.54 19.50
CA ASP A 260 -29.96 3.78 18.90
C ASP A 260 -28.76 4.69 18.60
N ALA A 261 -28.14 4.44 17.45
CA ALA A 261 -27.26 5.39 16.79
C ALA A 261 -27.69 5.44 15.32
N ALA A 262 -28.20 6.60 14.90
CA ALA A 262 -28.55 6.90 13.52
C ALA A 262 -27.38 6.54 12.58
N PRO A 263 -27.65 6.07 11.35
CA PRO A 263 -26.60 5.57 10.47
C PRO A 263 -25.68 6.72 10.08
N ALA A 264 -24.44 6.68 10.58
CA ALA A 264 -23.35 7.47 10.02
C ALA A 264 -23.14 7.03 8.57
N ASP A 265 -23.12 8.00 7.66
CA ASP A 265 -23.03 7.84 6.22
C ASP A 265 -21.85 6.92 5.83
N ALA A 266 -22.18 5.68 5.46
CA ALA A 266 -21.22 4.61 5.14
C ALA A 266 -20.40 4.90 3.88
N SER A 267 -20.74 5.95 3.11
CA SER A 267 -20.00 6.40 1.94
C SER A 267 -18.67 7.09 2.30
N ALA A 268 -18.56 7.68 3.50
CA ALA A 268 -17.35 8.37 3.95
C ALA A 268 -16.23 7.41 4.40
N VAL A 269 -16.58 6.21 4.86
CA VAL A 269 -15.62 5.22 5.39
C VAL A 269 -14.89 4.48 4.26
N VAL A 270 -15.53 4.32 3.09
CA VAL A 270 -14.96 3.62 1.93
C VAL A 270 -14.02 4.53 1.12
N GLY A 271 -14.28 5.83 1.05
CA GLY A 271 -13.44 6.79 0.33
C GLY A 271 -12.09 7.07 1.00
N ALA A 272 -12.05 7.07 2.34
CA ALA A 272 -10.83 7.41 3.09
C ALA A 272 -9.83 6.24 3.20
N ALA A 273 -10.31 5.00 3.08
CA ALA A 273 -9.46 3.80 3.06
C ALA A 273 -9.02 3.39 1.65
N GLY A 274 -9.64 3.97 0.60
CA GLY A 274 -9.53 3.54 -0.80
C GLY A 274 -8.89 4.54 -1.76
N ALA A 275 -8.54 5.75 -1.33
CA ALA A 275 -7.73 6.62 -2.18
C ALA A 275 -6.37 5.93 -2.39
N PRO A 276 -5.94 5.68 -3.64
CA PRO A 276 -4.62 5.12 -3.88
C PRO A 276 -3.63 6.02 -3.17
N THR A 277 -2.87 5.46 -2.23
CA THR A 277 -1.71 6.16 -1.69
C THR A 277 -0.73 6.17 -2.85
N VAL A 278 -0.82 7.22 -3.67
CA VAL A 278 -0.03 7.36 -4.88
C VAL A 278 1.41 7.22 -4.44
N ALA A 279 2.07 6.17 -4.93
CA ALA A 279 3.45 5.91 -4.60
C ALA A 279 4.25 7.21 -4.79
N ALA A 280 5.06 7.56 -3.78
CA ALA A 280 5.92 8.75 -3.78
C ALA A 280 6.59 9.10 -5.14
N PRO A 281 7.03 8.14 -5.99
CA PRO A 281 7.52 8.46 -7.34
C PRO A 281 6.50 9.09 -8.30
N ALA A 282 5.22 8.74 -8.23
CA ALA A 282 4.18 9.31 -9.10
C ALA A 282 3.82 10.76 -8.70
N VAL A 283 4.01 11.13 -7.43
CA VAL A 283 3.88 12.52 -6.97
C VAL A 283 5.07 13.38 -7.42
N ALA A 284 6.28 12.81 -7.48
CA ALA A 284 7.45 13.50 -8.02
C ALA A 284 7.33 13.77 -9.54
N ALA A 285 6.70 12.87 -10.30
CA ALA A 285 6.42 13.06 -11.73
C ALA A 285 5.36 14.14 -12.00
N ALA A 286 4.34 14.25 -11.12
CA ALA A 286 3.32 15.30 -11.21
C ALA A 286 3.87 16.70 -10.88
N ARG A 287 4.87 16.81 -9.98
CA ARG A 287 5.55 18.09 -9.67
C ARG A 287 6.21 18.74 -10.90
N ALA A 288 6.67 17.95 -11.86
CA ALA A 288 7.25 18.48 -13.09
C ALA A 288 6.22 19.08 -14.06
N GLN A 289 4.93 18.77 -13.88
CA GLN A 289 3.85 19.13 -14.82
C GLN A 289 2.93 20.24 -14.28
N GLY A 290 2.97 20.57 -12.99
CA GLY A 290 2.01 21.47 -12.31
C GLY A 290 2.52 22.86 -11.91
N ALA A 291 3.54 23.41 -12.58
CA ALA A 291 4.25 24.64 -12.17
C ALA A 291 3.44 25.97 -12.35
N GLY A 292 2.12 25.96 -12.17
CA GLY A 292 1.26 27.15 -12.34
C GLY A 292 0.10 27.31 -11.36
N ALA A 293 -0.12 26.41 -10.41
CA ALA A 293 -1.21 26.55 -9.43
C ALA A 293 -0.76 27.29 -8.15
N ALA A 294 -1.61 28.20 -7.65
CA ALA A 294 -1.38 28.91 -6.40
C ALA A 294 -1.16 27.91 -5.24
N ALA A 295 -0.15 28.17 -4.41
CA ALA A 295 0.18 27.31 -3.28
C ALA A 295 -1.00 27.24 -2.29
N PRO A 296 -1.40 26.06 -1.81
CA PRO A 296 -2.54 25.92 -0.90
C PRO A 296 -2.31 26.75 0.38
N GLY A 297 -3.40 27.31 0.92
CA GLY A 297 -3.35 28.03 2.19
C GLY A 297 -2.82 27.13 3.30
N ARG A 298 -2.03 27.69 4.23
CA ARG A 298 -1.44 26.92 5.34
C ARG A 298 -2.48 26.15 6.16
N LEU A 299 -3.69 26.69 6.27
CA LEU A 299 -4.82 26.05 6.97
C LEU A 299 -5.36 24.84 6.21
N ASP A 300 -5.44 24.90 4.88
CA ASP A 300 -5.92 23.80 4.04
C ASP A 300 -4.95 22.62 4.10
N LEU A 301 -3.65 22.90 4.02
CA LEU A 301 -2.62 21.89 4.20
C LEU A 301 -2.75 21.18 5.57
N VAL A 302 -2.91 21.95 6.65
CA VAL A 302 -3.06 21.39 8.00
C VAL A 302 -4.31 20.51 8.09
N ARG A 303 -5.44 20.95 7.52
CA ARG A 303 -6.70 20.17 7.52
C ARG A 303 -6.57 18.88 6.74
N VAL A 304 -5.98 18.92 5.54
CA VAL A 304 -5.76 17.73 4.70
C VAL A 304 -4.84 16.72 5.41
N VAL A 305 -3.73 17.20 5.98
CA VAL A 305 -2.79 16.34 6.71
C VAL A 305 -3.45 15.75 7.96
N ALA A 306 -4.13 16.56 8.77
CA ALA A 306 -4.82 16.09 9.97
C ALA A 306 -5.92 15.06 9.64
N GLY A 307 -6.73 15.34 8.61
CA GLY A 307 -7.75 14.41 8.12
C GLY A 307 -7.15 13.09 7.65
N SER A 308 -6.05 13.13 6.90
CA SER A 308 -5.34 11.94 6.45
C SER A 308 -4.78 11.12 7.62
N VAL A 309 -4.16 11.77 8.62
CA VAL A 309 -3.63 11.10 9.83
C VAL A 309 -4.75 10.40 10.61
N VAL A 310 -5.90 11.05 10.80
CA VAL A 310 -7.04 10.46 11.52
C VAL A 310 -7.64 9.29 10.74
N ALA A 311 -7.87 9.47 9.44
CA ALA A 311 -8.42 8.43 8.58
C ALA A 311 -7.52 7.19 8.52
N THR A 312 -6.21 7.39 8.34
CA THR A 312 -5.25 6.29 8.28
C THR A 312 -5.04 5.62 9.63
N ALA A 313 -5.12 6.36 10.75
CA ALA A 313 -5.16 5.76 12.08
C ALA A 313 -6.41 4.86 12.26
N ALA A 314 -7.59 5.30 11.83
CA ALA A 314 -8.81 4.48 11.87
C ALA A 314 -8.68 3.21 10.99
N ALA A 315 -8.10 3.33 9.80
CA ALA A 315 -7.75 2.17 8.96
C ALA A 315 -6.74 1.23 9.66
N GLY A 316 -5.79 1.78 10.41
CA GLY A 316 -4.86 1.03 11.24
C GLY A 316 -5.55 0.14 12.28
N VAL A 317 -6.64 0.63 12.89
CA VAL A 317 -7.46 -0.16 13.84
C VAL A 317 -8.09 -1.36 13.14
N LEU A 318 -8.69 -1.13 11.95
CA LEU A 318 -9.25 -2.20 11.12
C LEU A 318 -8.19 -3.24 10.76
N PHE A 319 -7.01 -2.81 10.32
CA PHE A 319 -5.92 -3.72 9.95
C PHE A 319 -5.37 -4.50 11.15
N CYS A 320 -5.35 -3.90 12.35
CA CYS A 320 -5.02 -4.63 13.58
C CYS A 320 -6.08 -5.70 13.91
N GLU A 321 -7.37 -5.43 13.69
CA GLU A 321 -8.44 -6.45 13.79
C GLU A 321 -8.20 -7.60 12.81
N LEU A 322 -7.98 -7.29 11.53
CA LEU A 322 -7.72 -8.29 10.50
C LEU A 322 -6.51 -9.15 10.86
N ARG A 323 -5.43 -8.52 11.35
CA ARG A 323 -4.25 -9.22 11.87
C ARG A 323 -4.58 -10.15 13.04
N ARG A 324 -5.48 -9.78 13.94
CA ARG A 324 -5.93 -10.67 15.03
C ARG A 324 -6.79 -11.84 14.52
N ARG A 325 -7.65 -11.61 13.53
CA ARG A 325 -8.56 -12.63 12.97
C ARG A 325 -7.88 -13.61 12.03
N GLY A 326 -6.96 -13.14 11.18
CA GLY A 326 -6.39 -13.90 10.07
C GLY A 326 -4.86 -13.93 10.03
N GLY A 327 -4.15 -13.27 10.96
CA GLY A 327 -2.71 -13.06 10.83
C GLY A 327 -2.37 -11.96 9.81
N LEU A 328 -1.09 -11.74 9.55
CA LEU A 328 -0.62 -10.61 8.72
C LEU A 328 -1.05 -10.69 7.25
N LEU A 329 -1.28 -11.89 6.72
CA LEU A 329 -1.64 -12.04 5.31
C LEU A 329 -3.00 -11.40 4.98
N ALA A 330 -3.96 -11.41 5.92
CA ALA A 330 -5.27 -10.80 5.73
C ALA A 330 -5.21 -9.29 5.44
N PRO A 331 -4.62 -8.45 6.32
CA PRO A 331 -4.47 -7.03 6.01
C PRO A 331 -3.53 -6.79 4.82
N SER A 332 -2.44 -7.57 4.63
CA SER A 332 -1.56 -7.41 3.47
C SER A 332 -2.29 -7.56 2.13
N LEU A 333 -3.18 -8.55 2.00
CA LEU A 333 -3.95 -8.76 0.77
C LEU A 333 -4.98 -7.66 0.54
N LEU A 334 -5.75 -7.26 1.56
CA LEU A 334 -6.69 -6.15 1.46
C LEU A 334 -5.95 -4.85 1.10
N HIS A 335 -4.83 -4.58 1.76
CA HIS A 335 -4.04 -3.38 1.59
C HIS A 335 -3.41 -3.32 0.18
N THR A 336 -2.88 -4.44 -0.31
CA THR A 336 -2.41 -4.57 -1.70
C THR A 336 -3.55 -4.37 -2.68
N ALA A 337 -4.69 -5.04 -2.49
CA ALA A 337 -5.83 -4.91 -3.40
C ALA A 337 -6.29 -3.45 -3.51
N THR A 338 -6.43 -2.76 -2.39
CA THR A 338 -6.92 -1.39 -2.35
C THR A 338 -5.98 -0.40 -3.06
N ASN A 339 -4.67 -0.53 -2.85
CA ASN A 339 -3.68 0.38 -3.48
C ASN A 339 -3.35 0.00 -4.93
N SER A 340 -3.23 -1.29 -5.25
CA SER A 340 -2.84 -1.74 -6.59
C SER A 340 -3.99 -1.67 -7.59
N LEU A 341 -5.24 -1.98 -7.17
CA LEU A 341 -6.38 -1.99 -8.10
C LEU A 341 -6.78 -0.58 -8.56
N GLY A 342 -6.44 0.47 -7.82
CA GLY A 342 -6.69 1.86 -8.23
C GLY A 342 -6.12 2.17 -9.61
N TYR A 343 -4.88 1.73 -9.87
CA TYR A 343 -4.24 1.93 -11.18
C TYR A 343 -4.94 1.16 -12.30
N ALA A 344 -5.37 -0.08 -12.05
CA ALA A 344 -6.04 -0.90 -13.05
C ALA A 344 -7.43 -0.33 -13.40
N PHE A 345 -8.21 0.04 -12.38
CA PHE A 345 -9.56 0.53 -12.54
C PHE A 345 -9.61 1.94 -13.14
N ALA A 346 -8.62 2.80 -12.88
CA ALA A 346 -8.50 4.08 -13.58
C ALA A 346 -8.41 3.91 -15.12
N ARG A 347 -7.63 2.91 -15.57
CA ARG A 347 -7.51 2.62 -17.01
C ARG A 347 -8.74 1.94 -17.60
N LEU A 348 -9.41 1.08 -16.82
CA LEU A 348 -10.67 0.46 -17.24
C LEU A 348 -11.79 1.50 -17.40
N ALA A 349 -11.89 2.47 -16.48
CA ALA A 349 -12.86 3.56 -16.58
C ALA A 349 -12.64 4.37 -17.87
N ALA A 350 -11.40 4.79 -18.14
CA ALA A 350 -11.04 5.54 -19.33
C ALA A 350 -11.26 4.75 -20.64
N ALA A 351 -11.05 3.44 -20.64
CA ALA A 351 -11.36 2.60 -21.80
C ALA A 351 -12.87 2.51 -22.07
N ARG A 352 -13.68 2.45 -21.01
CA ARG A 352 -15.14 2.36 -21.10
C ARG A 352 -15.77 3.65 -21.63
N ASP A 353 -15.25 4.80 -21.18
CA ASP A 353 -15.72 6.12 -21.65
C ASP A 353 -15.40 6.36 -23.13
N ARG A 354 -14.32 5.76 -23.67
CA ARG A 354 -14.01 5.84 -25.12
C ARG A 354 -14.89 4.95 -25.99
N ALA A 355 -15.58 3.98 -25.40
CA ALA A 355 -16.40 3.01 -26.11
C ALA A 355 -17.91 3.33 -26.04
N ALA A 356 -18.30 4.29 -25.22
CA ALA A 356 -19.66 4.80 -25.08
C ALA A 356 -19.85 6.06 -25.91
#